data_AF-A0A9V1E063-F1
#
_entry.id   AF-A0A9V1E063-F1
#
_cell.length_a   1.000
_cell.length_b   1.000
_cell.length_c   1.000
_cell.angle_alpha   90.00
_cell.angle_beta   90.00
_cell.angle_gamma   90.00
#
_symmetry.space_group_name_H-M   'P 1'
#
loop_
_entity.id
_entity.type
_entity.pdbx_description
1 polymer ?
#
loop_
_entity_poly.entity_id
_entity_poly.type
_entity_poly.pdbx_seq_one_letter_code
_entity_poly.pdbx_strand_id
1 'polypeptide(L)'
;MAEKVVGEAKAGPSVWVSCCWALWSGPSTVPGALTTCVTTLLGPPQTASLAVRHASKKTGGSSKNLGGKSPGKRFGLKKMEDHYVHAGNILATQRHFRWHPGAHVGLGKKKYLYALEEGIVRYTKEVYVPSPSNAEAVDLVTRLPKGAVLYKTFVHVVPTKPEGTFKLVAML
;
A
#
# COMPACT_ATOMS: atom_id res chain seq x y z
N MET A 1 0.69 28.18 -38.92
CA MET A 1 -0.73 27.74 -39.01
C MET A 1 -1.29 27.62 -37.60
N ALA A 2 -2.61 27.75 -37.44
CA ALA A 2 -3.37 27.96 -36.19
C ALA A 2 -2.87 27.16 -34.96
N GLU A 3 -2.79 27.70 -33.73
CA GLU A 3 -3.72 28.45 -32.84
C GLU A 3 -4.34 27.55 -31.74
N LYS A 4 -4.67 28.16 -30.59
CA LYS A 4 -5.04 27.51 -29.32
C LYS A 4 -6.41 26.83 -29.36
N VAL A 5 -6.59 25.80 -28.52
CA VAL A 5 -7.76 25.73 -27.61
C VAL A 5 -7.30 25.29 -26.21
N VAL A 6 -7.77 25.98 -25.17
CA VAL A 6 -7.57 25.62 -23.76
C VAL A 6 -8.74 24.71 -23.32
N GLY A 7 -8.44 23.63 -22.61
CA GLY A 7 -9.44 22.70 -22.05
C GLY A 7 -9.24 22.47 -20.56
N GLU A 8 -10.10 23.07 -19.73
CA GLU A 8 -10.07 22.99 -18.27
C GLU A 8 -10.88 21.77 -17.77
N ALA A 9 -10.22 20.80 -17.13
CA ALA A 9 -10.86 19.57 -16.67
C ALA A 9 -11.39 19.69 -15.22
N LYS A 10 -12.70 19.88 -15.06
CA LYS A 10 -13.38 19.82 -13.76
C LYS A 10 -13.51 18.38 -13.25
N ALA A 11 -13.23 18.18 -11.96
CA ALA A 11 -13.47 16.92 -11.27
C ALA A 11 -14.98 16.69 -11.05
N GLY A 12 -15.50 15.56 -11.53
CA GLY A 12 -16.86 15.08 -11.22
C GLY A 12 -16.89 14.21 -9.96
N PRO A 13 -17.99 14.21 -9.18
CA PRO A 13 -18.09 13.44 -7.93
C PRO A 13 -18.32 11.95 -8.16
N SER A 14 -17.79 11.15 -7.24
CA SER A 14 -17.96 9.71 -7.17
C SER A 14 -19.40 9.29 -6.92
N VAL A 15 -19.98 8.50 -7.83
CA VAL A 15 -21.18 7.70 -7.60
C VAL A 15 -20.77 6.24 -7.68
N TRP A 16 -20.76 5.54 -6.54
CA TRP A 16 -20.69 4.09 -6.49
C TRP A 16 -21.99 3.57 -5.88
N VAL A 17 -22.84 3.01 -6.73
CA VAL A 17 -24.01 2.22 -6.33
C VAL A 17 -23.54 0.78 -6.15
N SER A 18 -23.82 0.16 -5.02
CA SER A 18 -23.88 -1.30 -4.95
C SER A 18 -24.89 -1.78 -3.91
N CYS A 19 -26.02 -2.24 -4.45
CA CYS A 19 -26.73 -3.46 -4.08
C CYS A 19 -27.05 -3.72 -2.61
N CYS A 20 -28.29 -3.39 -2.28
CA CYS A 20 -29.07 -4.14 -1.30
C CYS A 20 -29.41 -5.53 -1.89
N TRP A 21 -29.01 -6.62 -1.22
CA TRP A 21 -29.50 -7.96 -1.52
C TRP A 21 -30.00 -8.59 -0.22
N ALA A 22 -31.32 -8.57 -0.05
CA ALA A 22 -32.00 -9.40 0.94
C ALA A 22 -32.06 -10.83 0.39
N LEU A 23 -31.67 -11.83 1.19
CA LEU A 23 -31.96 -13.22 0.87
C LEU A 23 -32.75 -13.90 1.99
N TRP A 24 -33.80 -14.56 1.55
CA TRP A 24 -34.86 -15.24 2.27
C TRP A 24 -34.34 -16.49 2.99
N SER A 25 -34.87 -16.80 4.17
CA SER A 25 -34.86 -18.16 4.74
C SER A 25 -36.08 -18.34 5.64
N GLY A 26 -36.90 -19.33 5.29
CA GLY A 26 -38.17 -19.67 5.95
C GLY A 26 -38.05 -20.84 6.93
N PRO A 27 -39.15 -21.54 7.28
CA PRO A 27 -39.62 -21.54 8.67
C PRO A 27 -39.82 -22.92 9.32
N SER A 28 -40.06 -22.94 10.64
CA SER A 28 -40.64 -24.06 11.40
C SER A 28 -41.42 -23.52 12.62
N THR A 29 -42.75 -23.60 12.67
CA THR A 29 -43.58 -24.72 13.19
C THR A 29 -43.89 -24.63 14.71
N VAL A 30 -45.16 -24.28 14.98
CA VAL A 30 -46.07 -24.39 16.16
C VAL A 30 -45.72 -25.35 17.33
N PRO A 31 -46.41 -25.32 18.52
CA PRO A 31 -47.60 -24.53 18.97
C PRO A 31 -47.33 -23.66 20.23
N GLY A 32 -48.27 -22.98 20.92
CA GLY A 32 -49.72 -22.75 20.68
C GLY A 32 -50.62 -23.05 21.91
N ALA A 33 -51.37 -22.07 22.44
CA ALA A 33 -52.32 -22.21 23.58
C ALA A 33 -53.47 -21.17 23.50
N LEU A 34 -54.70 -21.59 23.82
CA LEU A 34 -55.91 -20.75 23.86
C LEU A 34 -56.29 -20.44 25.31
N THR A 35 -56.50 -19.15 25.65
CA THR A 35 -57.30 -18.79 26.82
C THR A 35 -58.18 -17.56 26.54
N THR A 36 -59.48 -17.79 26.70
CA THR A 36 -60.59 -16.85 26.97
C THR A 36 -60.27 -15.82 28.08
N CYS A 37 -60.94 -14.69 28.30
CA CYS A 37 -62.03 -13.93 27.63
C CYS A 37 -62.28 -12.61 28.43
N VAL A 38 -63.34 -11.86 28.09
CA VAL A 38 -64.09 -10.92 28.97
C VAL A 38 -63.49 -9.52 29.26
N THR A 39 -64.04 -8.55 28.50
CA THR A 39 -64.75 -7.35 29.01
C THR A 39 -64.00 -6.17 29.64
N THR A 40 -63.93 -5.11 28.82
CA THR A 40 -63.99 -3.66 29.13
C THR A 40 -64.01 -3.18 30.59
N LEU A 41 -63.09 -2.25 30.90
CA LEU A 41 -63.42 -1.01 31.62
C LEU A 41 -62.69 0.18 30.98
N LEU A 42 -63.37 1.33 30.92
CA LEU A 42 -62.79 2.57 30.40
C LEU A 42 -61.73 3.10 31.38
N GLY A 43 -60.46 3.06 30.98
CA GLY A 43 -59.45 3.93 31.58
C GLY A 43 -59.68 5.37 31.11
N PRO A 44 -59.44 6.40 31.96
CA PRO A 44 -59.50 7.79 31.51
C PRO A 44 -58.53 8.00 30.34
N PRO A 45 -58.83 8.90 29.40
CA PRO A 45 -57.93 9.17 28.29
C PRO A 45 -56.59 9.59 28.87
N GLN A 46 -55.56 8.76 28.62
CA GLN A 46 -54.19 9.07 28.99
C GLN A 46 -53.91 10.44 28.36
N THR A 47 -53.64 11.45 29.21
CA THR A 47 -53.32 12.79 28.74
C THR A 47 -52.17 12.63 27.77
N ALA A 48 -52.44 12.84 26.48
CA ALA A 48 -51.48 12.63 25.43
C ALA A 48 -50.34 13.62 25.69
N SER A 49 -49.28 13.13 26.33
CA SER A 49 -48.09 13.91 26.60
C SER A 49 -47.57 14.31 25.23
N LEU A 50 -47.84 15.56 24.86
CA LEU A 50 -47.46 16.09 23.56
C LEU A 50 -45.97 15.86 23.45
N ALA A 51 -45.57 14.92 22.59
CA ALA A 51 -44.18 14.55 22.43
C ALA A 51 -43.51 15.71 21.70
N VAL A 52 -43.13 16.74 22.47
CA VAL A 52 -42.44 17.94 22.00
C VAL A 52 -41.09 17.47 21.49
N ARG A 53 -41.05 17.17 20.19
CA ARG A 53 -39.81 16.91 19.47
C ARG A 53 -39.11 18.26 19.36
N HIS A 54 -38.28 18.58 20.36
CA HIS A 54 -37.45 19.78 20.30
C HIS A 54 -36.69 19.78 18.98
N ALA A 55 -36.76 20.89 18.25
CA ALA A 55 -35.92 21.10 17.08
C ALA A 55 -34.46 21.08 17.53
N SER A 56 -33.77 19.95 17.32
CA SER A 56 -32.35 19.85 17.62
C SER A 56 -31.62 20.84 16.72
N LYS A 57 -30.99 21.86 17.32
CA LYS A 57 -30.02 22.68 16.58
C LYS A 57 -28.99 21.74 15.99
N LYS A 58 -28.61 21.96 14.72
CA LYS A 58 -27.67 21.11 13.99
C LYS A 58 -26.27 21.29 14.59
N THR A 59 -25.98 20.59 15.69
CA THR A 59 -24.67 20.59 16.35
C THR A 59 -23.66 20.01 15.38
N GLY A 60 -22.92 20.89 14.69
CA GLY A 60 -21.90 20.51 13.74
C GLY A 60 -20.75 19.80 14.44
N GLY A 61 -20.65 18.49 14.25
CA GLY A 61 -19.49 17.73 14.72
C GLY A 61 -18.23 18.20 14.00
N SER A 62 -17.20 18.57 14.75
CA SER A 62 -15.87 18.84 14.18
C SER A 62 -15.28 17.57 13.55
N SER A 63 -14.35 17.73 12.61
CA SER A 63 -13.62 16.60 12.03
C SER A 63 -12.87 15.84 13.12
N LYS A 64 -13.31 14.61 13.40
CA LYS A 64 -12.62 13.67 14.30
C LYS A 64 -11.31 13.14 13.68
N ASN A 65 -11.11 13.35 12.38
CA ASN A 65 -9.94 12.89 11.63
C ASN A 65 -8.82 13.95 11.69
N LEU A 66 -8.20 14.09 12.86
CA LEU A 66 -7.17 15.10 13.15
C LEU A 66 -5.78 14.82 12.51
N GLY A 67 -5.64 13.72 11.77
CA GLY A 67 -4.38 13.25 11.17
C GLY A 67 -4.08 13.78 9.76
N GLY A 68 -3.15 13.11 9.07
CA GLY A 68 -2.87 13.32 7.64
C GLY A 68 -1.84 14.41 7.29
N LYS A 69 -1.48 15.30 8.23
CA LYS A 69 -0.54 16.42 8.00
C LYS A 69 0.96 16.03 7.96
N SER A 70 1.30 14.79 7.63
CA SER A 70 2.69 14.32 7.65
C SER A 70 3.47 14.81 6.41
N PRO A 71 4.67 15.42 6.57
CA PRO A 71 5.46 15.90 5.44
C PRO A 71 6.02 14.76 4.57
N GLY A 72 6.31 15.08 3.30
CA GLY A 72 6.89 14.15 2.33
C GLY A 72 8.31 13.70 2.71
N LYS A 73 8.54 12.39 2.70
CA LYS A 73 9.78 11.75 3.20
C LYS A 73 10.95 11.70 2.20
N ARG A 74 10.80 12.32 1.01
CA ARG A 74 11.84 12.44 -0.04
C ARG A 74 12.49 11.10 -0.49
N PHE A 75 11.75 10.00 -0.39
CA PHE A 75 12.12 8.68 -0.93
C PHE A 75 12.17 8.69 -2.46
N GLY A 76 12.97 7.80 -3.06
CA GLY A 76 13.15 7.65 -4.50
C GLY A 76 14.60 7.30 -4.87
N LEU A 77 14.85 7.16 -6.18
CA LEU A 77 16.21 7.10 -6.72
C LEU A 77 16.96 8.40 -6.44
N LYS A 78 18.28 8.28 -6.27
CA LYS A 78 19.26 9.37 -6.17
C LYS A 78 20.29 9.30 -7.29
N LYS A 79 20.45 8.13 -7.91
CA LYS A 79 21.25 7.87 -9.11
C LYS A 79 20.38 7.07 -10.08
N MET A 80 20.28 7.53 -11.32
CA MET A 80 19.58 6.80 -12.39
C MET A 80 20.55 5.79 -13.03
N GLU A 81 20.09 5.11 -14.07
CA GLU A 81 20.94 4.24 -14.91
C GLU A 81 22.05 5.08 -15.57
N ASP A 82 23.19 4.45 -15.89
CA ASP A 82 24.38 5.08 -16.50
C ASP A 82 25.10 6.17 -15.68
N HIS A 83 24.64 6.50 -14.47
CA HIS A 83 25.39 7.41 -13.60
C HIS A 83 26.63 6.74 -13.00
N TYR A 84 27.76 7.46 -13.05
CA TYR A 84 28.94 7.13 -12.25
C TYR A 84 28.68 7.35 -10.75
N VAL A 85 29.13 6.40 -9.94
CA VAL A 85 29.03 6.42 -8.48
C VAL A 85 30.35 6.00 -7.83
N HIS A 86 30.68 6.64 -6.71
CA HIS A 86 31.72 6.20 -5.79
C HIS A 86 31.18 5.20 -4.77
N ALA A 87 32.06 4.40 -4.18
CA ALA A 87 31.74 3.54 -3.04
C ALA A 87 31.09 4.34 -1.90
N GLY A 88 30.10 3.75 -1.24
CA GLY A 88 29.31 4.38 -0.17
C GLY A 88 28.17 5.30 -0.64
N ASN A 89 28.10 5.68 -1.92
CA ASN A 89 27.01 6.54 -2.41
C ASN A 89 25.64 5.87 -2.32
N ILE A 90 24.63 6.60 -1.84
CA ILE A 90 23.24 6.13 -1.79
C ILE A 90 22.66 6.12 -3.21
N LEU A 91 22.15 4.97 -3.64
CA LEU A 91 21.53 4.76 -4.96
C LEU A 91 20.03 5.07 -4.93
N ALA A 92 19.32 4.53 -3.93
CA ALA A 92 17.89 4.72 -3.75
C ALA A 92 17.46 4.61 -2.28
N THR A 93 16.48 5.42 -1.87
CA THR A 93 15.83 5.32 -0.55
C THR A 93 14.36 4.95 -0.71
N GLN A 94 13.90 3.93 0.03
CA GLN A 94 12.58 3.33 -0.15
C GLN A 94 11.99 2.85 1.20
N ARG A 95 10.67 2.76 1.31
CA ARG A 95 9.98 2.23 2.51
C ARG A 95 9.81 0.71 2.47
N HIS A 96 9.47 0.19 1.29
CA HIS A 96 9.31 -1.22 0.96
C HIS A 96 10.27 -1.56 -0.18
N PHE A 97 10.54 -2.84 -0.42
CA PHE A 97 11.39 -3.26 -1.55
C PHE A 97 10.68 -2.98 -2.88
N ARG A 98 11.08 -1.90 -3.54
CA ARG A 98 10.79 -1.63 -4.95
C ARG A 98 11.98 -2.05 -5.81
N TRP A 99 13.18 -1.76 -5.34
CA TRP A 99 14.44 -2.21 -5.95
C TRP A 99 15.18 -3.14 -5.01
N HIS A 100 15.76 -4.21 -5.56
CA HIS A 100 16.52 -5.22 -4.86
C HIS A 100 18.03 -4.99 -5.04
N PRO A 101 18.87 -5.31 -4.03
CA PRO A 101 20.32 -5.26 -4.19
C PRO A 101 20.78 -6.37 -5.15
N GLY A 102 21.51 -5.99 -6.19
CA GLY A 102 22.24 -6.89 -7.09
C GLY A 102 23.75 -6.85 -6.81
N ALA A 103 24.55 -6.99 -7.87
CA ALA A 103 26.02 -7.00 -7.77
C ALA A 103 26.58 -5.66 -7.29
N HIS A 104 27.54 -5.71 -6.36
CA HIS A 104 28.24 -4.54 -5.78
C HIS A 104 27.31 -3.48 -5.14
N VAL A 105 26.12 -3.89 -4.69
CA VAL A 105 25.14 -3.02 -4.00
C VAL A 105 24.79 -3.54 -2.61
N GLY A 106 25.03 -2.71 -1.60
CA GLY A 106 24.69 -2.99 -0.21
C GLY A 106 23.26 -2.59 0.15
N LEU A 107 22.70 -3.26 1.16
CA LEU A 107 21.37 -3.00 1.72
C LEU A 107 21.46 -2.49 3.17
N GLY A 108 20.95 -1.28 3.42
CA GLY A 108 20.92 -0.71 4.77
C GLY A 108 19.71 -1.16 5.61
N LYS A 109 19.80 -1.00 6.95
CA LYS A 109 18.73 -1.38 7.91
C LYS A 109 17.34 -0.81 7.58
N LYS A 110 17.28 0.38 6.97
CA LYS A 110 16.03 1.02 6.51
C LYS A 110 15.67 0.70 5.05
N LYS A 111 16.20 -0.38 4.48
CA LYS A 111 15.99 -0.88 3.11
C LYS A 111 16.42 0.08 1.99
N TYR A 112 17.31 1.03 2.27
CA TYR A 112 17.97 1.84 1.24
C TYR A 112 19.13 1.07 0.60
N LEU A 113 19.46 1.42 -0.64
CA LEU A 113 20.54 0.81 -1.42
C LEU A 113 21.73 1.78 -1.50
N TYR A 114 22.95 1.25 -1.41
CA TYR A 114 24.19 2.01 -1.56
C TYR A 114 25.23 1.23 -2.37
N ALA A 115 26.10 1.93 -3.10
CA ALA A 115 27.18 1.32 -3.86
C ALA A 115 28.28 0.79 -2.91
N LEU A 116 28.82 -0.40 -3.20
CA LEU A 116 30.00 -0.93 -2.50
C LEU A 116 31.30 -0.54 -3.20
N GLU A 117 31.27 -0.41 -4.52
CA GLU A 117 32.43 -0.11 -5.37
C GLU A 117 32.20 1.14 -6.23
N GLU A 118 33.26 1.62 -6.89
CA GLU A 118 33.16 2.72 -7.85
C GLU A 118 32.85 2.20 -9.25
N GLY A 119 31.80 2.73 -9.88
CA GLY A 119 31.35 2.21 -11.16
C GLY A 119 30.11 2.89 -11.73
N ILE A 120 29.50 2.23 -12.71
CA ILE A 120 28.30 2.70 -13.42
C ILE A 120 27.07 1.93 -12.93
N VAL A 121 25.99 2.64 -12.60
CA VAL A 121 24.74 2.01 -12.13
C VAL A 121 23.96 1.38 -13.30
N ARG A 122 23.55 0.12 -13.13
CA ARG A 122 22.70 -0.64 -14.06
C ARG A 122 21.49 -1.22 -13.34
N TYR A 123 20.37 -1.34 -14.05
CA TYR A 123 19.15 -1.96 -13.56
C TYR A 123 18.76 -3.12 -14.47
N THR A 124 18.39 -4.25 -13.88
CA THR A 124 18.04 -5.49 -14.58
C THR A 124 16.71 -6.04 -14.05
N LYS A 125 16.09 -6.96 -14.80
CA LYS A 125 14.93 -7.73 -14.35
C LYS A 125 15.34 -9.19 -14.23
N GLU A 126 15.62 -9.62 -13.01
CA GLU A 126 16.16 -10.96 -12.73
C GLU A 126 15.15 -11.80 -11.95
N VAL A 127 15.37 -13.12 -11.95
CA VAL A 127 14.53 -14.08 -11.23
C VAL A 127 14.76 -13.93 -9.74
N TYR A 128 13.69 -13.71 -8.99
CA TYR A 128 13.71 -13.58 -7.55
C TYR A 128 13.60 -14.94 -6.86
N VAL A 129 14.72 -15.43 -6.36
CA VAL A 129 14.80 -16.60 -5.48
C VAL A 129 14.97 -16.10 -4.03
N PRO A 130 13.98 -16.30 -3.14
CA PRO A 130 14.11 -15.93 -1.73
C PRO A 130 15.03 -16.89 -0.97
N SER A 131 15.68 -16.40 0.09
CA SER A 131 16.34 -17.28 1.07
C SER A 131 15.31 -18.15 1.79
N PRO A 132 15.60 -19.45 2.03
CA PRO A 132 14.66 -20.37 2.69
C PRO A 132 14.28 -19.94 4.11
N SER A 133 15.08 -19.09 4.76
CA SER A 133 14.75 -18.53 6.09
C SER A 133 13.57 -17.55 6.07
N ASN A 134 13.18 -17.01 4.91
CA ASN A 134 12.05 -16.10 4.80
C ASN A 134 10.76 -16.85 4.45
N ALA A 135 10.09 -17.38 5.48
CA ALA A 135 8.86 -18.14 5.35
C ALA A 135 7.80 -17.45 4.50
N GLU A 136 7.54 -16.14 4.69
CA GLU A 136 6.53 -15.39 3.90
C GLU A 136 6.81 -15.41 2.39
N ALA A 137 8.09 -15.36 2.00
CA ALA A 137 8.47 -15.37 0.59
C ALA A 137 8.50 -16.79 0.00
N VAL A 138 8.86 -17.79 0.80
CA VAL A 138 8.79 -19.21 0.42
C VAL A 138 7.33 -19.63 0.24
N ASP A 139 6.46 -19.27 1.18
CA ASP A 139 5.01 -19.46 1.10
C ASP A 139 4.38 -18.82 -0.13
N LEU A 140 4.88 -17.66 -0.55
CA LEU A 140 4.42 -17.02 -1.78
C LEU A 140 4.83 -17.85 -3.00
N VAL A 141 6.09 -18.32 -3.06
CA VAL A 141 6.61 -19.14 -4.17
C VAL A 141 5.91 -20.50 -4.26
N THR A 142 5.64 -21.17 -3.14
CA THR A 142 4.98 -22.50 -3.13
C THR A 142 3.52 -22.44 -3.57
N ARG A 143 2.84 -21.29 -3.43
CA ARG A 143 1.46 -21.07 -3.89
C ARG A 143 1.36 -20.74 -5.39
N LEU A 144 2.48 -20.55 -6.09
CA LEU A 144 2.47 -20.27 -7.53
C LEU A 144 2.19 -21.54 -8.35
N PRO A 145 1.50 -21.42 -9.51
CA PRO A 145 1.35 -22.54 -10.43
C PRO A 145 2.71 -22.95 -11.01
N LYS A 146 2.86 -24.24 -11.32
CA LYS A 146 4.10 -24.80 -11.89
C LYS A 146 4.47 -24.07 -13.18
N GLY A 147 5.71 -23.61 -13.27
CA GLY A 147 6.23 -22.83 -14.41
C GLY A 147 6.10 -21.30 -14.26
N ALA A 148 5.41 -20.78 -13.24
CA ALA A 148 5.42 -19.35 -12.95
C ALA A 148 6.74 -18.93 -12.27
N VAL A 149 7.29 -17.81 -12.70
CA VAL A 149 8.58 -17.27 -12.21
C VAL A 149 8.38 -15.82 -11.77
N LEU A 150 8.91 -15.48 -10.59
CA LEU A 150 8.88 -14.12 -10.07
C LEU A 150 10.07 -13.33 -10.61
N TYR A 151 9.81 -12.25 -11.34
CA TYR A 151 10.85 -11.28 -11.71
C TYR A 151 10.82 -10.06 -10.78
N LYS A 152 12.00 -9.54 -10.43
CA LYS A 152 12.17 -8.30 -9.67
C LYS A 152 13.21 -7.41 -10.33
N THR A 153 13.14 -6.10 -10.05
CA THR A 153 14.13 -5.14 -10.51
C THR A 153 15.30 -5.09 -9.53
N PHE A 154 16.47 -5.50 -10.00
CA PHE A 154 17.72 -5.45 -9.25
C PHE A 154 18.55 -4.23 -9.67
N VAL A 155 19.45 -3.79 -8.78
CA VAL A 155 20.37 -2.66 -9.00
C VAL A 155 21.78 -3.17 -8.85
N HIS A 156 22.61 -2.88 -9.86
CA HIS A 156 23.99 -3.34 -9.95
C HIS A 156 24.89 -2.11 -10.12
N VAL A 157 26.11 -2.20 -9.60
CA VAL A 157 27.18 -1.26 -9.97
C VAL A 157 28.20 -2.06 -10.75
N VAL A 158 28.47 -1.65 -12.00
CA VAL A 158 29.51 -2.25 -12.84
C VAL A 158 30.82 -1.51 -12.54
N PRO A 159 31.81 -2.15 -11.88
CA PRO A 159 33.04 -1.46 -11.50
C PRO A 159 33.84 -1.02 -12.72
N THR A 160 34.38 0.19 -12.66
CA THR A 160 35.20 0.77 -13.76
C THR A 160 36.70 0.75 -13.49
N LYS A 161 37.10 0.56 -12.22
CA LYS A 161 38.50 0.53 -11.79
C LYS A 161 38.87 -0.89 -11.36
N PRO A 162 40.00 -1.45 -11.83
CA PRO A 162 40.53 -2.69 -11.27
C PRO A 162 41.00 -2.46 -9.81
N GLU A 163 41.06 -3.52 -9.01
CA GLU A 163 41.41 -3.40 -7.58
C GLU A 163 42.85 -2.92 -7.33
N GLY A 164 43.75 -3.11 -8.29
CA GLY A 164 45.13 -2.65 -8.20
C GLY A 164 45.90 -2.80 -9.51
N THR A 165 47.17 -2.40 -9.47
CA THR A 165 48.15 -2.67 -10.54
C THR A 165 49.43 -3.18 -9.90
N PHE A 166 49.95 -4.30 -10.42
CA PHE A 166 51.26 -4.79 -9.99
C PHE A 166 52.33 -3.84 -10.51
N LYS A 167 53.18 -3.36 -9.60
CA LYS A 167 54.32 -2.48 -9.90
C LYS A 167 55.57 -3.12 -9.38
N LEU A 168 56.63 -3.14 -10.18
CA LEU A 168 57.94 -3.58 -9.74
C LEU A 168 58.50 -2.56 -8.76
N VAL A 169 58.81 -3.01 -7.54
CA VAL A 169 59.28 -2.14 -6.44
C VAL A 169 60.80 -2.08 -6.38
N ALA A 170 61.49 -3.21 -6.63
CA ALA A 170 62.94 -3.29 -6.71
C ALA A 170 63.35 -4.42 -7.67
N MET A 171 64.47 -4.24 -8.36
CA MET A 171 65.29 -5.35 -8.85
C MET A 171 66.32 -5.63 -7.75
N LEU A 172 66.27 -6.82 -7.16
CA LEU A 172 67.28 -7.32 -6.20
C LEU A 172 68.37 -8.11 -6.95
#